data_AF-E0NMY1-F1
#
_entry.id   AF-E0NMY1-F1
#
_cell.length_a   1.000
_cell.length_b   1.000
_cell.length_c   1.000
_cell.angle_alpha   90.00
_cell.angle_beta   90.00
_cell.angle_gamma   90.00
#
_symmetry.space_group_name_H-M   'P 1'
#
loop_
_entity.id
_entity.type
_entity.pdbx_description
1 polymer ?
#
loop_
_entity_poly.entity_id
_entity_poly.type
_entity_poly.pdbx_seq_one_letter_code
_entity_poly.pdbx_strand_id
1 'polypeptide(L)'
;MVLFSAFNNSVNTYKVLSKYTKGYNDCEFALNYIADEIGAASFIVQSVNNDEILIGIDWGENVKPNNRFQHISYKRKFDSIYRYSFSSSKKYNLGISKYKNIGTNRLADDIKSFAINLENGVVKIEIISSSGLTYKKNVAVRCRDET
;
A
#
# COMPACT_ATOMS: atom_id res chain seq x y z
N MET A 1 9.01 59.43 -8.16
CA MET A 1 7.89 59.15 -7.24
C MET A 1 6.96 58.22 -8.01
N VAL A 2 6.95 56.90 -7.79
CA VAL A 2 6.61 56.17 -6.56
C VAL A 2 7.59 55.01 -6.32
N LEU A 3 7.88 54.75 -5.03
CA LEU A 3 8.74 53.71 -4.48
C LEU A 3 7.92 52.51 -3.97
N PHE A 4 8.63 51.38 -3.82
CA PHE A 4 8.33 50.14 -3.07
C PHE A 4 7.21 49.25 -3.64
N SER A 5 7.34 47.92 -3.70
CA SER A 5 8.07 47.03 -2.79
C SER A 5 8.66 45.81 -3.50
N ALA A 6 9.84 45.41 -3.04
CA ALA A 6 10.37 44.07 -3.21
C ALA A 6 9.42 43.08 -2.53
N PHE A 7 8.69 42.30 -3.32
CA PHE A 7 8.12 41.06 -2.81
C PHE A 7 9.18 39.97 -2.93
N ASN A 8 9.77 39.67 -1.77
CA ASN A 8 10.34 38.39 -1.41
C ASN A 8 9.45 37.25 -1.94
N ASN A 9 9.69 36.80 -3.16
CA ASN A 9 9.41 35.42 -3.51
C ASN A 9 10.55 34.62 -2.91
N SER A 10 10.44 34.37 -1.60
CA SER A 10 11.20 33.33 -0.94
C SER A 10 11.02 32.08 -1.79
N VAL A 11 12.13 31.62 -2.34
CA VAL A 11 12.25 30.43 -3.15
C VAL A 11 11.79 29.26 -2.31
N ASN A 12 10.48 28.94 -2.35
CA ASN A 12 10.03 27.59 -2.09
C ASN A 12 10.40 26.79 -3.33
N THR A 13 11.70 26.51 -3.46
CA THR A 13 12.19 25.33 -4.14
C THR A 13 11.49 24.16 -3.46
N TYR A 14 10.29 23.82 -3.96
CA TYR A 14 9.81 22.47 -3.93
C TYR A 14 11.00 21.65 -4.41
N LYS A 15 11.63 20.92 -3.49
CA LYS A 15 12.54 19.84 -3.84
C LYS A 15 11.67 18.87 -4.63
N VAL A 16 11.58 19.10 -5.93
CA VAL A 16 11.24 18.10 -6.93
C VAL A 16 12.36 17.09 -6.77
N LEU A 17 12.13 16.15 -5.85
CA LEU A 17 13.01 15.01 -5.66
C LEU A 17 13.08 14.38 -7.05
N SER A 18 14.26 14.46 -7.65
CA SER A 18 14.46 13.90 -8.98
C SER A 18 14.12 12.41 -8.91
N LYS A 19 13.67 11.84 -10.02
CA LYS A 19 13.42 10.39 -10.19
C LYS A 19 14.64 9.50 -9.84
N TYR A 20 15.74 10.10 -9.39
CA TYR A 20 17.00 9.47 -9.02
C TYR A 20 17.27 9.46 -7.51
N THR A 21 16.35 9.97 -6.69
CA THR A 21 16.48 9.91 -5.24
C THR A 21 15.87 8.64 -4.68
N LYS A 22 16.62 7.95 -3.81
CA LYS A 22 16.25 6.65 -3.25
C LYS A 22 14.81 6.61 -2.70
N GLY A 23 14.42 7.61 -1.91
CA GLY A 23 13.06 7.68 -1.34
C GLY A 23 11.93 7.84 -2.36
N TYR A 24 12.17 8.48 -3.51
CA TYR A 24 11.20 8.53 -4.61
C TYR A 24 11.03 7.14 -5.24
N ASN A 25 12.14 6.45 -5.50
CA ASN A 25 12.14 5.12 -6.09
C ASN A 25 11.49 4.08 -5.17
N ASP A 26 11.73 4.15 -3.86
CA ASP A 26 11.16 3.21 -2.90
C ASP A 26 9.64 3.39 -2.76
N CYS A 27 9.14 4.64 -2.75
CA CYS A 27 7.69 4.91 -2.68
C CYS A 27 6.97 4.50 -3.98
N GLU A 28 7.52 4.83 -5.15
CA GLU A 28 7.01 4.40 -6.45
C GLU A 28 7.04 2.87 -6.59
N PHE A 29 8.14 2.23 -6.18
CA PHE A 29 8.23 0.78 -6.12
C PHE A 29 7.12 0.19 -5.25
N ALA A 30 6.94 0.70 -4.03
CA ALA A 30 5.90 0.22 -3.13
C ALA A 30 4.49 0.39 -3.73
N LEU A 31 4.18 1.54 -4.35
CA LEU A 31 2.89 1.76 -5.02
C LEU A 31 2.65 0.77 -6.16
N ASN A 32 3.67 0.56 -7.00
CA ASN A 32 3.55 -0.34 -8.15
C ASN A 32 3.42 -1.79 -7.68
N TYR A 33 4.25 -2.20 -6.72
CA TYR A 33 4.22 -3.54 -6.15
C TYR A 33 2.86 -3.87 -5.50
N ILE A 34 2.31 -2.96 -4.67
CA ILE A 34 0.98 -3.15 -4.06
C ILE A 34 -0.10 -3.22 -5.15
N ALA A 35 -0.03 -2.36 -6.17
CA ALA A 35 -1.00 -2.34 -7.26
C ALA A 35 -0.99 -3.64 -8.08
N ASP A 36 0.18 -4.22 -8.32
CA ASP A 36 0.30 -5.49 -9.04
C ASP A 36 -0.34 -6.64 -8.25
N GLU A 37 -0.17 -6.66 -6.93
CA GLU A 37 -0.83 -7.66 -6.09
C GLU A 37 -2.35 -7.49 -6.00
N ILE A 38 -2.83 -6.24 -5.97
CA ILE A 38 -4.26 -5.95 -6.10
C ILE A 38 -4.80 -6.44 -7.45
N GLY A 39 -4.03 -6.22 -8.53
CA GLY A 39 -4.39 -6.65 -9.88
C GLY A 39 -4.43 -8.17 -10.03
N ALA A 40 -3.59 -8.90 -9.29
CA ALA A 40 -3.54 -10.36 -9.25
C ALA A 40 -4.51 -10.99 -8.23
N ALA A 41 -5.22 -10.18 -7.45
CA ALA A 41 -6.05 -10.66 -6.35
C ALA A 41 -7.26 -11.47 -6.86
N SER A 42 -7.50 -12.61 -6.22
CA SER A 42 -8.74 -13.38 -6.39
C SER A 42 -9.89 -12.73 -5.62
N PHE A 43 -9.61 -12.10 -4.47
CA PHE A 43 -10.59 -11.35 -3.69
C PHE A 43 -9.88 -10.26 -2.86
N ILE A 44 -10.60 -9.19 -2.54
CA ILE A 44 -10.12 -8.11 -1.66
C ILE A 44 -11.21 -7.77 -0.66
N VAL A 45 -10.86 -7.74 0.62
CA VAL A 45 -11.79 -7.40 1.70
C VAL A 45 -11.16 -6.38 2.61
N GLN A 46 -11.92 -5.38 3.02
CA GLN A 46 -11.50 -4.41 4.02
C GLN A 46 -12.11 -4.76 5.38
N SER A 47 -11.35 -4.59 6.46
CA SER A 47 -11.88 -4.72 7.81
C SER A 47 -12.93 -3.65 8.10
N VAL A 48 -13.88 -3.95 8.99
CA VAL A 48 -14.98 -3.02 9.36
C VAL A 48 -14.46 -1.67 9.86
N ASN A 49 -13.28 -1.66 10.48
CA ASN A 49 -12.68 -0.47 11.06
C ASN A 49 -11.74 0.26 10.07
N ASN A 50 -11.64 -0.23 8.82
CA ASN A 50 -10.70 0.23 7.80
C ASN A 50 -9.23 0.21 8.25
N ASP A 51 -8.89 -0.60 9.25
CA ASP A 51 -7.53 -0.72 9.80
C ASP A 51 -6.65 -1.69 8.98
N GLU A 52 -7.27 -2.50 8.12
CA GLU A 52 -6.58 -3.48 7.30
C GLU A 52 -7.35 -3.76 6.01
N ILE A 53 -6.60 -3.88 4.90
CA ILE A 53 -7.09 -4.51 3.68
C ILE A 53 -6.41 -5.86 3.53
N LEU A 54 -7.24 -6.86 3.31
CA LEU A 54 -6.84 -8.21 2.98
C LEU A 54 -6.92 -8.39 1.47
N ILE A 55 -5.77 -8.64 0.86
CA ILE A 55 -5.63 -9.05 -0.54
C ILE A 55 -5.44 -10.56 -0.54
N GLY A 56 -6.35 -11.28 -1.21
CA GLY A 56 -6.40 -12.72 -1.22
C GLY A 56 -6.09 -13.31 -2.58
N ILE A 57 -5.26 -14.35 -2.61
CA ILE A 57 -5.00 -15.18 -3.80
C ILE A 57 -5.49 -16.59 -3.49
N ASP A 58 -6.42 -17.13 -4.30
CA ASP A 58 -6.82 -18.54 -4.25
C ASP A 58 -5.93 -19.33 -5.20
N TRP A 59 -5.13 -20.25 -4.65
CA TRP A 59 -4.24 -21.10 -5.44
C TRP A 59 -4.98 -22.28 -6.10
N GLY A 60 -6.29 -22.39 -5.85
CA GLY A 60 -7.16 -23.41 -6.41
C GLY A 60 -7.09 -24.73 -5.65
N GLU A 61 -7.94 -25.67 -6.07
CA GLU A 61 -8.20 -26.92 -5.36
C GLU A 61 -7.05 -27.94 -5.43
N ASN A 62 -6.09 -27.70 -6.34
CA ASN A 62 -4.92 -28.57 -6.52
C ASN A 62 -3.82 -28.36 -5.45
N VAL A 63 -3.98 -27.38 -4.57
CA VAL A 63 -3.03 -27.11 -3.46
C VAL A 63 -3.54 -27.74 -2.16
N LYS A 64 -2.61 -28.14 -1.28
CA LYS A 64 -2.94 -28.68 0.05
C LYS A 64 -3.99 -27.79 0.73
N PRO A 65 -5.10 -28.34 1.28
CA PRO A 65 -6.20 -27.55 1.83
C PRO A 65 -5.77 -26.50 2.84
N ASN A 66 -4.73 -26.79 3.62
CA ASN A 66 -4.19 -25.91 4.66
C ASN A 66 -3.49 -24.64 4.13
N ASN A 67 -3.16 -24.60 2.83
CA ASN A 67 -2.44 -23.52 2.18
C ASN A 67 -3.15 -23.01 0.91
N ARG A 68 -4.45 -23.28 0.75
CA ARG A 68 -5.21 -22.92 -0.45
C ARG A 68 -5.20 -21.41 -0.72
N PHE A 69 -5.32 -20.60 0.34
CA PHE A 69 -5.40 -19.16 0.22
C PHE A 69 -4.10 -18.51 0.69
N GLN A 70 -3.56 -17.60 -0.09
CA GLN A 70 -2.56 -16.66 0.37
C GLN A 70 -3.23 -15.35 0.72
N HIS A 71 -2.91 -14.85 1.92
CA HIS A 71 -3.43 -13.63 2.47
C HIS A 71 -2.31 -12.62 2.59
N ILE A 72 -2.54 -11.43 2.04
CA ILE A 72 -1.56 -10.35 2.00
C ILE A 72 -2.19 -9.09 2.60
N SER A 73 -1.42 -8.36 3.39
CA SER A 73 -1.82 -7.12 4.03
C SER A 73 -0.63 -6.17 4.10
N TYR A 74 -0.93 -4.88 4.15
CA TYR A 74 0.06 -3.82 4.20
C TYR A 74 -0.20 -2.96 5.42
N LYS A 75 0.87 -2.67 6.18
CA LYS A 75 0.77 -1.80 7.34
C LYS A 75 2.03 -0.99 7.52
N ARG A 76 1.85 0.28 7.88
CA ARG A 76 2.94 1.10 8.38
C ARG A 76 3.26 0.73 9.82
N LYS A 77 4.53 0.49 10.08
CA LYS A 77 5.07 0.32 11.42
C LYS A 77 6.31 1.21 11.53
N PHE A 78 6.31 2.10 12.53
CA PHE A 78 7.30 3.17 12.65
C PHE A 78 7.33 4.06 11.39
N ASP A 79 8.48 4.17 10.75
CA ASP A 79 8.76 4.94 9.55
C ASP A 79 8.77 4.09 8.28
N SER A 80 8.24 2.87 8.32
CA SER A 80 8.37 1.92 7.21
C SER A 80 7.03 1.26 6.86
N ILE A 81 6.87 0.90 5.58
CA ILE A 81 5.74 0.08 5.09
C ILE A 81 6.17 -1.37 5.06
N TYR A 82 5.39 -2.22 5.72
CA TYR A 82 5.59 -3.66 5.74
C TYR A 82 4.47 -4.38 5.01
N ARG A 83 4.88 -5.40 4.25
CA ARG A 83 4.03 -6.41 3.66
C ARG A 83 3.98 -7.63 4.57
N TYR A 84 2.78 -8.07 4.92
CA TYR A 84 2.50 -9.26 5.69
C TYR A 84 1.88 -10.29 4.76
N SER A 85 2.43 -11.50 4.72
CA SER A 85 1.90 -12.59 3.89
C SER A 85 1.96 -13.93 4.60
N PHE A 86 0.87 -14.69 4.55
CA PHE A 86 0.81 -16.06 5.04
C PHE A 86 -0.20 -16.87 4.22
N SER A 87 -0.09 -18.20 4.32
CA SER A 87 -1.04 -19.13 3.69
C SER A 87 -2.02 -19.68 4.72
N SER A 88 -3.26 -19.94 4.29
CA SER A 88 -4.33 -20.44 5.13
C SER A 88 -5.28 -21.36 4.37
N SER A 89 -5.99 -22.21 5.11
CA SER A 89 -7.18 -22.92 4.61
C SER A 89 -8.43 -22.04 4.56
N LYS A 90 -8.44 -20.93 5.28
CA LYS A 90 -9.62 -20.05 5.34
C LYS A 90 -9.59 -19.05 4.20
N LYS A 91 -10.71 -18.86 3.50
CA LYS A 91 -10.83 -17.82 2.47
C LYS A 91 -10.62 -16.44 3.06
N TYR A 92 -11.25 -16.14 4.20
CA TYR A 92 -11.08 -14.86 4.89
C TYR A 92 -10.39 -15.04 6.24
N ASN A 93 -9.35 -14.25 6.47
CA ASN A 93 -8.70 -14.16 7.77
C ASN A 93 -8.20 -12.71 7.92
N LEU A 94 -8.87 -11.93 8.76
CA LEU A 94 -8.51 -10.53 9.05
C LEU A 94 -7.69 -10.47 10.33
N GLY A 95 -6.99 -9.36 10.55
CA GLY A 95 -6.05 -9.16 11.66
C GLY A 95 -4.68 -9.77 11.40
N ILE A 96 -4.30 -9.96 10.14
CA ILE A 96 -3.15 -10.81 9.80
C ILE A 96 -1.86 -10.12 10.23
N SER A 97 -1.78 -8.80 10.08
CA SER A 97 -0.68 -7.98 10.59
C SER A 97 -0.42 -8.07 12.11
N LYS A 98 -1.31 -8.72 12.88
CA LYS A 98 -1.18 -8.91 14.34
C LYS A 98 -0.47 -10.23 14.72
N TYR A 99 -0.28 -11.17 13.79
CA TYR A 99 0.38 -12.46 14.09
C TYR A 99 1.91 -12.36 13.97
N LYS A 100 2.63 -13.08 14.85
CA LYS A 100 4.11 -13.05 14.94
C LYS A 100 4.86 -13.96 13.95
N ASN A 101 4.20 -14.94 13.32
CA ASN A 101 4.84 -15.95 12.45
C ASN A 101 4.47 -15.77 10.97
N ILE A 102 4.56 -14.52 10.47
CA ILE A 102 4.15 -14.16 9.11
C ILE A 102 5.37 -13.71 8.31
N GLY A 103 5.41 -14.08 7.02
CA GLY A 103 6.39 -13.55 6.07
C GLY A 103 6.25 -12.03 6.01
N THR A 104 7.23 -11.33 6.59
CA THR A 104 7.20 -9.88 6.76
C THR A 104 8.32 -9.27 5.94
N ASN A 105 7.98 -8.52 4.90
CA ASN A 105 8.94 -7.83 4.05
C ASN A 105 8.75 -6.33 4.18
N ARG A 106 9.86 -5.60 4.34
CA ARG A 106 9.84 -4.13 4.32
C ARG A 106 9.92 -3.66 2.88
N LEU A 107 8.96 -2.83 2.46
CA LEU A 107 8.90 -2.34 1.07
C LEU A 107 9.51 -0.96 0.89
N ALA A 108 9.30 -0.07 1.87
CA ALA A 108 9.80 1.29 1.83
C ALA A 108 10.07 1.79 3.26
N ASP A 109 11.07 2.66 3.37
CA ASP A 109 11.48 3.37 4.58
C ASP A 109 11.18 4.87 4.43
N ASP A 110 11.43 5.66 5.47
CA ASP A 110 11.21 7.12 5.50
C ASP A 110 9.74 7.51 5.19
N ILE A 111 8.80 6.80 5.81
CA ILE A 111 7.35 6.96 5.63
C ILE A 111 6.71 7.63 6.85
N LYS A 112 6.16 8.82 6.62
CA LYS A 112 5.37 9.59 7.59
C LYS A 112 3.95 9.07 7.72
N SER A 113 3.33 8.64 6.62
CA SER A 113 1.97 8.09 6.62
C SER A 113 1.78 7.09 5.50
N PHE A 114 0.90 6.12 5.73
CA PHE A 114 0.45 5.16 4.73
C PHE A 114 -1.04 4.90 4.96
N ALA A 115 -1.81 4.98 3.89
CA ALA A 115 -3.23 4.64 3.89
C ALA A 115 -3.53 3.76 2.68
N ILE A 116 -4.37 2.74 2.89
CA ILE A 116 -4.88 1.88 1.83
C ILE A 116 -6.36 1.61 2.12
N ASN A 117 -7.24 1.99 1.20
CA ASN A 117 -8.70 1.92 1.39
C ASN A 117 -9.39 1.34 0.16
N LEU A 118 -10.46 0.56 0.35
CA LEU A 118 -11.29 0.00 -0.70
C LEU A 118 -12.62 0.76 -0.71
N GLU A 119 -12.87 1.51 -1.78
CA GLU A 119 -14.11 2.28 -1.93
C GLU A 119 -14.67 2.04 -3.33
N ASN A 120 -15.94 1.60 -3.42
CA ASN A 120 -16.67 1.42 -4.68
C ASN A 120 -15.90 0.59 -5.74
N GLY A 121 -15.26 -0.50 -5.31
CA GLY A 121 -14.48 -1.37 -6.21
C GLY A 121 -13.14 -0.79 -6.67
N VAL A 122 -12.65 0.27 -6.01
CA VAL A 122 -11.34 0.87 -6.28
C VAL A 122 -10.52 0.86 -4.99
N VAL A 123 -9.32 0.30 -5.05
CA VAL A 123 -8.33 0.43 -3.97
C VAL A 123 -7.54 1.71 -4.19
N LYS A 124 -7.59 2.60 -3.20
CA LYS A 124 -6.82 3.84 -3.13
C LYS A 124 -5.64 3.63 -2.21
N ILE A 125 -4.43 3.90 -2.70
CA ILE A 125 -3.18 3.79 -1.95
C ILE A 125 -2.58 5.18 -1.84
N GLU A 126 -2.21 5.60 -0.64
CA GLU A 126 -1.52 6.86 -0.36
C GLU A 126 -0.30 6.61 0.54
N ILE A 127 0.84 7.14 0.11
CA ILE A 127 2.09 7.16 0.87
C ILE A 127 2.51 8.62 1.05
N ILE A 128 2.80 9.03 2.28
CA ILE A 128 3.41 10.32 2.58
C ILE A 128 4.80 10.05 3.14
N SER A 129 5.84 10.51 2.45
CA SER A 129 7.23 10.37 2.91
C SER A 129 7.50 11.28 4.11
N SER A 130 8.57 10.99 4.85
CA SER A 130 9.10 11.85 5.92
C SER A 130 9.49 13.24 5.43
N SER A 131 9.86 13.37 4.15
CA SER A 131 10.08 14.66 3.49
C SER A 131 8.80 15.44 3.14
N GLY A 132 7.61 14.86 3.40
CA GLY A 132 6.32 15.48 3.16
C GLY A 132 5.80 15.36 1.72
N LEU A 133 6.44 14.54 0.88
CA LEU A 133 5.92 14.26 -0.46
C LEU A 133 4.82 13.21 -0.40
N THR A 134 3.80 13.41 -1.22
CA THR A 134 2.63 12.54 -1.29
C THR A 134 2.62 11.77 -2.60
N TYR A 135 2.50 10.45 -2.51
CA TYR A 135 2.42 9.52 -3.62
C TYR A 135 1.07 8.81 -3.55
N LYS A 136 0.35 8.74 -4.67
CA LYS A 136 -0.99 8.15 -4.72
C LYS A 136 -1.14 7.24 -5.92
N LYS A 137 -1.88 6.15 -5.75
CA LYS A 137 -2.29 5.27 -6.84
C LYS A 137 -3.70 4.75 -6.60
N ASN A 138 -4.50 4.73 -7.65
CA ASN A 138 -5.83 4.14 -7.65
C ASN A 138 -5.81 2.89 -8.52
N VAL A 139 -6.34 1.79 -8.00
CA VAL A 139 -6.36 0.49 -8.68
C VAL A 139 -7.79 -0.03 -8.69
N ALA A 140 -8.36 -0.19 -9.88
CA ALA A 140 -9.67 -0.81 -10.02
C ALA A 140 -9.58 -2.30 -9.69
N VAL A 141 -10.43 -2.77 -8.79
CA VAL A 141 -10.52 -4.17 -8.41
C VAL A 141 -11.22 -4.93 -9.53
N ARG A 142 -10.55 -5.96 -10.05
CA ARG A 142 -11.08 -6.83 -11.12
C ARG A 142 -11.27 -8.27 -10.65
N CYS A 143 -11.36 -8.48 -9.34
CA CYS A 143 -11.57 -9.80 -8.76
C CYS A 143 -12.78 -10.45 -9.43
N ARG A 144 -12.59 -11.66 -9.94
CA ARG A 144 -13.70 -12.48 -10.42
C ARG A 144 -14.36 -13.04 -9.16
N ASP A 145 -15.42 -12.41 -8.69
CA ASP A 145 -16.33 -13.08 -7.78
C ASP A 145 -16.95 -14.25 -8.56
N GLU A 146 -16.45 -15.45 -8.32
CA GLU A 146 -17.14 -16.68 -8.73
C GLU A 146 -18.39 -16.81 -7.83
N THR A 147 -19.52 -16.39 -8.38
CA THR A 147 -20.88 -16.70 -7.88
C THR A 147 -21.20 -18.16 -8.03
#